data_AF-A0ABD2GRU6-F1
#
_entry.id   AF-A0ABD2GRU6-F1
#
_cell.length_a   1.000
_cell.length_b   1.000
_cell.length_c   1.000
_cell.angle_alpha   90.00
_cell.angle_beta   90.00
_cell.angle_gamma   90.00
#
_symmetry.space_group_name_H-M   'P 1'
#
loop_
_entity.id
_entity.type
_entity.pdbx_description
1 polymer ?
#
loop_
_entity_poly.entity_id
_entity_poly.type
_entity_poly.pdbx_seq_one_letter_code
_entity_poly.pdbx_strand_id
1 'polypeptide(L)'
;MKDKYEKGKEGSEESASLLETLQESIEELQKEKDQFLEESFQHVDRLEEIALKVVSLSTQVHLDVLIEKMNEKGETEKVMKLERMKSKMEENPRVKSALSYMYGIGKAARNFFRGNTAV
;
A
#
# COMPACT_ATOMS: atom_id res chain seq x y z
N MET A 1 -17.13 -35.50 -38.84
CA MET A 1 -17.74 -35.38 -37.50
C MET A 1 -16.70 -35.58 -36.40
N LYS A 2 -15.87 -36.63 -36.46
CA LYS A 2 -14.86 -36.97 -35.44
C LYS A 2 -13.78 -35.89 -35.22
N ASP A 3 -13.18 -35.36 -36.29
CA ASP A 3 -12.07 -34.38 -36.21
C ASP A 3 -12.47 -33.04 -35.57
N LYS A 4 -13.74 -32.62 -35.70
CA LYS A 4 -14.24 -31.40 -35.06
C LYS A 4 -14.41 -31.57 -33.54
N TYR A 5 -14.71 -32.79 -33.10
CA TYR A 5 -14.87 -33.12 -31.69
C TYR A 5 -13.51 -33.20 -30.98
N GLU A 6 -12.51 -33.82 -31.63
CA GLU A 6 -11.13 -33.89 -31.12
C GLU A 6 -10.49 -32.51 -30.99
N LYS A 7 -10.58 -31.65 -32.01
CA LYS A 7 -10.10 -30.25 -31.90
C LYS A 7 -10.80 -29.43 -30.81
N GLY A 8 -12.12 -29.62 -30.65
CA GLY A 8 -12.86 -28.94 -29.57
C GLY A 8 -12.44 -29.42 -28.19
N LYS A 9 -12.10 -30.71 -28.06
CA LYS A 9 -11.61 -31.31 -26.81
C LYS A 9 -10.19 -30.85 -26.47
N GLU A 10 -9.27 -30.84 -27.43
CA GLU A 10 -7.90 -30.33 -27.23
C GLU A 10 -7.90 -28.85 -26.82
N GLY A 11 -8.69 -27.99 -27.48
CA GLY A 11 -8.81 -26.59 -27.10
C GLY A 11 -9.44 -26.38 -25.71
N SER A 12 -10.37 -27.27 -25.33
CA SER A 12 -10.94 -27.28 -23.97
C SER A 12 -9.91 -27.67 -22.92
N GLU A 13 -9.11 -28.71 -23.18
CA GLU A 13 -8.04 -29.19 -22.29
C GLU A 13 -6.91 -28.15 -22.14
N GLU A 14 -6.50 -27.50 -23.24
CA GLU A 14 -5.50 -26.42 -23.21
C GLU A 14 -6.01 -25.23 -22.38
N SER A 15 -7.26 -24.81 -22.58
CA SER A 15 -7.86 -23.73 -21.80
C SER A 15 -7.97 -24.05 -20.30
N ALA A 16 -8.23 -25.32 -19.94
CA ALA A 16 -8.28 -25.76 -18.56
C ALA A 16 -6.89 -25.71 -17.90
N SER A 17 -5.84 -26.17 -18.60
CA SER A 17 -4.47 -26.11 -18.09
C SER A 17 -3.96 -24.68 -17.89
N LEU A 18 -4.35 -23.75 -18.77
CA LEU A 18 -4.08 -22.32 -18.63
C LEU A 18 -4.78 -21.72 -17.40
N LEU A 19 -6.04 -22.08 -17.17
CA LEU A 19 -6.78 -21.62 -15.99
C LEU A 19 -6.16 -22.13 -14.68
N GLU A 20 -5.74 -23.40 -14.64
CA GLU A 20 -5.06 -23.99 -13.49
C GLU A 20 -3.75 -23.26 -13.19
N THR A 21 -2.90 -23.05 -14.22
CA THR A 21 -1.63 -22.30 -14.07
C THR A 21 -1.86 -20.87 -13.56
N LEU A 22 -2.91 -20.20 -14.03
CA LEU A 22 -3.25 -18.85 -13.58
C LEU A 22 -3.74 -18.85 -12.13
N GLN A 23 -4.50 -19.87 -11.70
CA GLN A 23 -4.93 -20.02 -10.32
C GLN A 23 -3.72 -20.22 -9.39
N GLU A 24 -2.80 -21.11 -9.74
CA GLU A 24 -1.55 -21.32 -8.99
C GLU A 24 -0.74 -20.02 -8.89
N SER A 25 -0.59 -19.30 -10.00
CA SER A 25 0.12 -18.01 -10.02
C SER A 25 -0.54 -16.96 -9.12
N ILE A 26 -1.87 -16.92 -9.05
CA ILE A 26 -2.60 -16.01 -8.16
C ILE A 26 -2.34 -16.37 -6.69
N GLU A 27 -2.33 -17.65 -6.35
CA GLU A 27 -2.04 -18.12 -4.99
C GLU A 27 -0.60 -17.79 -4.58
N GLU A 28 0.36 -18.00 -5.47
CA GLU A 28 1.77 -17.65 -5.23
C GLU A 28 1.95 -16.14 -5.02
N LEU A 29 1.38 -15.32 -5.89
CA LEU A 29 1.43 -13.86 -5.78
C LEU A 29 0.75 -13.35 -4.50
N GLN A 30 -0.34 -13.99 -4.07
CA GLN A 30 -0.99 -13.65 -2.79
C GLN A 30 -0.08 -13.95 -1.61
N LYS A 31 0.62 -15.09 -1.62
CA LYS A 31 1.57 -15.48 -0.59
C LYS A 31 2.77 -14.53 -0.55
N GLU A 32 3.35 -14.17 -1.70
CA GLU A 32 4.45 -13.21 -1.78
C GLU A 32 4.03 -11.82 -1.27
N LYS A 33 2.85 -11.35 -1.69
CA LYS A 33 2.28 -10.09 -1.19
C LYS A 33 2.15 -10.13 0.32
N ASP A 34 1.66 -11.23 0.89
CA ASP A 34 1.51 -11.39 2.32
C ASP A 34 2.84 -11.40 3.08
N GLN A 35 3.85 -12.03 2.49
CA GLN A 35 5.22 -12.00 3.01
C GLN A 35 5.79 -10.58 3.01
N PHE A 36 5.68 -9.85 1.90
CA PHE A 36 6.19 -8.48 1.82
C PHE A 36 5.49 -7.53 2.79
N LEU A 37 4.20 -7.71 3.01
CA LEU A 37 3.46 -6.95 4.02
C LEU A 37 3.99 -7.20 5.43
N GLU A 38 4.26 -8.47 5.76
CA GLU A 38 4.84 -8.84 7.05
C GLU A 38 6.26 -8.28 7.23
N GLU A 39 7.11 -8.41 6.21
CA GLU A 39 8.47 -7.84 6.22
C GLU A 39 8.45 -6.31 6.39
N SER A 40 7.55 -5.62 5.68
CA SER A 40 7.35 -4.18 5.82
C SER A 40 6.97 -3.79 7.25
N PHE A 41 6.04 -4.54 7.87
CA PHE A 41 5.70 -4.35 9.27
C PHE A 41 6.89 -4.55 10.20
N GLN A 42 7.67 -5.62 10.03
CA GLN A 42 8.84 -5.87 10.85
C GLN A 42 9.90 -4.77 10.70
N HIS A 43 10.08 -4.24 9.49
CA HIS A 43 10.97 -3.10 9.27
C HIS A 43 10.48 -1.87 10.02
N VAL A 44 9.20 -1.52 9.89
CA VAL A 44 8.59 -0.40 10.62
C VAL A 44 8.68 -0.61 12.14
N ASP A 45 8.48 -1.82 12.62
CA ASP A 45 8.56 -2.16 14.03
C ASP A 45 9.98 -1.98 14.59
N ARG A 46 10.99 -2.56 13.94
CA ARG A 46 12.40 -2.37 14.31
C ARG A 46 12.80 -0.89 14.27
N LEU A 47 12.25 -0.15 13.31
CA LEU A 47 12.43 1.30 13.18
C LEU A 47 11.81 2.07 14.36
N GLU A 48 10.71 1.59 14.94
CA GLU A 48 10.17 2.12 16.22
C GLU A 48 11.16 1.89 17.36
N GLU A 49 11.69 0.67 17.49
CA GLU A 49 12.60 0.26 18.57
C GLU A 49 13.95 0.99 18.56
N ILE A 50 14.56 1.14 17.38
CA ILE A 50 15.92 1.71 17.21
C ILE A 50 15.93 3.26 17.32
N ALA A 51 14.77 3.87 17.61
CA ALA A 51 14.57 5.31 17.84
C ALA A 51 14.60 6.18 16.57
N LEU A 52 13.55 6.08 15.74
CA LEU A 52 13.22 7.14 14.77
C LEU A 52 12.72 8.41 15.48
N LYS A 53 13.65 9.18 16.07
CA LYS A 53 13.51 10.63 16.24
C LYS A 53 13.53 11.38 14.89
N VAL A 54 13.94 10.72 13.81
CA VAL A 54 13.92 11.25 12.43
C VAL A 54 12.58 10.93 11.78
N VAL A 55 11.52 11.44 12.37
CA VAL A 55 10.17 11.27 11.85
C VAL A 55 10.08 12.06 10.54
N SER A 56 10.17 11.36 9.40
CA SER A 56 10.18 11.98 8.06
C SER A 56 8.77 11.92 7.46
N LEU A 57 8.39 12.94 6.70
CA LEU A 57 7.06 12.99 6.05
C LEU A 57 6.77 11.77 5.15
N SER A 58 7.80 11.20 4.51
CA SER A 58 7.64 10.00 3.70
C SER A 58 7.26 8.78 4.55
N THR A 59 7.77 8.68 5.78
CA THR A 59 7.38 7.63 6.73
C THR A 59 5.89 7.70 7.09
N GLN A 60 5.25 8.89 7.10
CA GLN A 60 3.80 9.01 7.35
C GLN A 60 2.97 8.36 6.25
N VAL A 61 3.29 8.69 5.00
CA VAL A 61 2.53 8.22 3.83
C VAL A 61 2.66 6.69 3.70
N HIS A 62 3.85 6.15 4.01
CA HIS A 62 4.07 4.71 3.99
C HIS A 62 3.38 3.98 5.15
N LEU A 63 3.21 4.62 6.32
CA LEU A 63 2.43 4.07 7.43
C LEU A 63 0.95 3.94 7.07
N ASP A 64 0.36 4.91 6.36
CA ASP A 64 -1.05 4.86 5.96
C ASP A 64 -1.36 3.66 5.06
N VAL A 65 -0.49 3.42 4.08
CA VAL A 65 -0.60 2.25 3.18
C VAL A 65 -0.49 0.95 3.99
N LEU A 66 0.47 0.87 4.91
CA LEU A 66 0.67 -0.35 5.70
C LEU A 66 -0.51 -0.60 6.66
N ILE A 67 -1.07 0.44 7.28
CA ILE A 67 -2.25 0.37 8.13
C ILE A 67 -3.45 -0.17 7.33
N GLU A 68 -3.71 0.40 6.16
CA GLU A 68 -4.81 -0.05 5.28
C GLU A 68 -4.64 -1.53 4.93
N LYS A 69 -3.44 -1.95 4.51
CA LYS A 69 -3.19 -3.34 4.13
C LYS A 69 -3.23 -4.33 5.29
N MET A 70 -2.79 -3.94 6.48
CA MET A 70 -2.93 -4.79 7.68
C MET A 70 -4.39 -4.91 8.12
N ASN A 71 -5.18 -3.85 7.95
CA ASN A 71 -6.60 -3.87 8.25
C ASN A 71 -7.39 -4.75 7.26
N GLU A 72 -7.08 -4.68 5.96
CA GLU A 72 -7.64 -5.60 4.95
C GLU A 72 -7.38 -7.07 5.29
N LYS A 73 -6.22 -7.38 5.90
CA LYS A 73 -5.88 -8.74 6.36
C LYS A 73 -6.51 -9.14 7.70
N GLY A 74 -7.11 -8.20 8.44
CA GLY A 74 -7.66 -8.46 9.77
C GLY A 74 -6.61 -8.52 10.90
N GLU A 75 -5.41 -8.01 10.67
CA GLU A 75 -4.29 -8.01 11.64
C GLU A 75 -4.44 -6.88 12.67
N THR A 76 -5.47 -6.97 13.51
CA THR A 76 -5.91 -5.88 14.40
C THR A 76 -4.83 -5.38 15.36
N GLU A 77 -4.00 -6.27 15.93
CA GLU A 77 -2.91 -5.88 16.82
C GLU A 77 -1.83 -5.05 16.10
N LYS A 78 -1.50 -5.43 14.86
CA LYS A 78 -0.52 -4.70 14.03
C LYS A 78 -1.07 -3.35 13.62
N VAL A 79 -2.34 -3.27 13.23
CA VAL A 79 -3.04 -2.01 12.94
C VAL A 79 -2.96 -1.06 14.12
N MET A 80 -3.35 -1.51 15.32
CA MET A 80 -3.32 -0.67 16.53
C MET A 80 -1.91 -0.15 16.85
N LYS A 81 -0.87 -0.97 16.61
CA LYS A 81 0.52 -0.54 16.80
C LYS A 81 0.92 0.56 15.81
N LEU A 82 0.63 0.34 14.53
CA LEU A 82 0.95 1.30 13.46
C LEU A 82 0.19 2.62 13.63
N GLU A 83 -1.08 2.58 14.05
CA GLU A 83 -1.86 3.78 14.36
C GLU A 83 -1.26 4.56 15.52
N ARG A 84 -0.82 3.87 16.58
CA ARG A 84 -0.11 4.52 17.71
C ARG A 84 1.17 5.20 17.23
N MET A 85 1.93 4.55 16.35
CA MET A 85 3.14 5.15 15.75
C MET A 85 2.80 6.40 14.93
N LYS A 86 1.74 6.35 14.13
CA LYS A 86 1.25 7.49 13.35
C LYS A 86 0.83 8.65 14.25
N SER A 87 0.07 8.41 15.33
CA SER A 87 -0.33 9.46 16.27
C SER A 87 0.87 10.13 16.94
N LYS A 88 1.85 9.35 17.42
CA LYS A 88 3.11 9.90 17.96
C LYS A 88 3.85 10.78 16.95
N MET A 89 3.79 10.41 15.67
CA MET A 89 4.39 11.17 14.58
C MET A 89 3.66 12.49 14.32
N GLU A 90 2.33 12.52 14.35
CA GLU A 90 1.52 13.74 14.21
C GLU A 90 1.70 14.71 15.38
N GLU A 91 1.95 14.19 16.58
CA GLU A 91 2.27 14.98 17.77
C GLU A 91 3.69 15.58 17.71
N ASN A 92 4.56 15.11 16.81
CA ASN A 92 5.92 15.63 16.68
C ASN A 92 5.91 17.08 16.12
N PRO A 93 6.40 18.08 16.87
CA PRO A 93 6.36 19.48 16.46
C PRO A 93 7.08 19.78 15.14
N ARG A 94 8.14 19.02 14.82
CA ARG A 94 8.91 19.18 13.57
C ARG A 94 8.13 18.68 12.35
N VAL A 95 7.40 17.58 12.51
CA VAL A 95 6.54 17.03 11.46
C VAL A 95 5.36 17.97 11.24
N LYS A 96 4.73 18.41 12.34
CA LYS A 96 3.62 19.36 12.30
C LYS A 96 4.00 20.70 11.65
N SER A 97 5.18 21.23 11.94
CA SER A 97 5.67 22.46 11.30
C SER A 97 5.95 22.27 9.81
N ALA A 98 6.57 21.14 9.42
CA ALA A 98 6.82 20.81 8.02
C ALA A 98 5.53 20.63 7.21
N LEU A 99 4.53 19.92 7.76
CA LEU A 99 3.21 19.77 7.15
C LEU A 99 2.51 21.13 6.97
N SER A 100 2.54 21.97 8.00
CA SER A 100 1.95 23.31 7.95
C SER A 100 2.59 24.17 6.85
N TYR A 101 3.92 24.12 6.72
CA TYR A 101 4.66 24.82 5.67
C TYR A 101 4.26 24.32 4.27
N MET A 102 4.25 23.00 4.05
CA MET A 102 3.86 22.41 2.76
C MET A 102 2.41 22.73 2.38
N TYR A 103 1.49 22.71 3.36
CA TYR A 103 0.10 23.11 3.14
C TYR A 103 -0.02 24.58 2.77
N GLY A 104 0.78 25.45 3.40
CA GLY A 104 0.90 26.86 3.06
C GLY A 104 1.34 27.08 1.60
N ILE A 105 2.39 26.39 1.16
CA ILE A 105 2.86 26.42 -0.24
C ILE A 105 1.74 25.95 -1.19
N GLY A 106 1.12 24.80 -0.89
CA GLY A 106 0.07 24.24 -1.74
C GLY A 106 -1.15 25.17 -1.85
N LYS A 107 -1.54 25.84 -0.76
CA LYS A 107 -2.62 26.83 -0.76
C LYS A 107 -2.25 28.08 -1.57
N ALA A 108 -1.03 28.58 -1.41
CA ALA A 108 -0.54 29.73 -2.18
C ALA A 108 -0.50 29.42 -3.69
N ALA A 109 0.03 28.27 -4.08
CA ALA A 109 0.03 27.82 -5.47
C ALA A 109 -1.39 27.71 -6.03
N ARG A 110 -2.31 27.06 -5.29
CA ARG A 110 -3.72 26.92 -5.71
C ARG A 110 -4.42 28.27 -5.92
N ASN A 111 -4.16 29.23 -5.03
CA ASN A 111 -4.71 30.58 -5.13
C ASN A 111 -4.12 31.37 -6.30
N PHE A 112 -2.81 31.23 -6.55
CA PHE A 112 -2.13 31.80 -7.70
C PHE A 112 -2.73 31.29 -9.02
N PHE A 113 -2.95 29.98 -9.15
CA PHE A 113 -3.57 29.40 -10.35
C PHE A 113 -5.05 29.74 -10.50
N ARG A 114 -5.82 29.83 -9.39
CA ARG A 114 -7.23 30.27 -9.43
C ARG A 114 -7.42 31.75 -9.72
N GLY A 115 -6.49 32.61 -9.31
CA GLY A 115 -6.52 34.05 -9.62
C GLY A 115 -6.27 34.34 -11.10
N ASN A 116 -5.70 33.40 -11.84
CA ASN A 116 -5.32 33.56 -13.25
C ASN A 116 -6.36 33.02 -14.24
N THR A 117 -7.49 32.48 -13.78
CA THR A 117 -8.60 31.95 -14.61
C THR A 117 -9.79 32.91 -14.72
N ALA A 118 -9.66 34.14 -14.21
CA ALA A 118 -10.65 35.21 -14.37
C ALA A 118 -10.15 36.25 -15.38
N VAL A 119 -10.04 35.86 -16.66
CA VAL A 119 -9.91 36.76 -17.82
C VAL A 119 -10.78 36.23 -18.94
#